data_AF-A0A356NW81-F1
#
_entry.id   AF-A0A356NW81-F1
#
_cell.length_a   1.000
_cell.length_b   1.000
_cell.length_c   1.000
_cell.angle_alpha   90.00
_cell.angle_beta   90.00
_cell.angle_gamma   90.00
#
_symmetry.space_group_name_H-M   'P 1'
#
loop_
_entity.id
_entity.type
_entity.pdbx_description
1 polymer ?
#
loop_
_entity_poly.entity_id
_entity_poly.type
_entity_poly.pdbx_seq_one_letter_code
_entity_poly.pdbx_strand_id
1 'polypeptide(L)'
;LVIAFSMFRPDFWQDRVSPPYIEIPGHEVLSRLGDDGPNGLAGDQRLRVQLSGPDFDDADRILQRNAILELDGALTADMRLEQAGLMLDISDGIALVGEPFPGMPLFQELGDFDFYADRPVTLDYLFVETPDRPARAFFYLPFLAVLLVIGIIQHRRKRQSAG
;
A
#
# COMPACT_ATOMS: atom_id res chain seq x y z
N LEU A 1 -19.18 4.54 23.40
CA LEU A 1 -18.84 4.68 21.96
C LEU A 1 -17.43 4.18 21.65
N VAL A 2 -16.38 4.71 22.30
CA VAL A 2 -14.97 4.33 22.03
C VAL A 2 -14.70 2.82 22.13
N ILE A 3 -15.24 2.15 23.16
CA ILE A 3 -15.07 0.69 23.34
C ILE A 3 -15.71 -0.07 22.16
N ALA A 4 -16.95 0.27 21.80
CA ALA A 4 -17.65 -0.37 20.68
C ALA A 4 -16.91 -0.13 19.36
N PHE A 5 -16.52 1.12 19.08
CA PHE A 5 -15.71 1.46 17.91
C PHE A 5 -14.43 0.63 17.82
N SER A 6 -13.69 0.52 18.93
CA SER A 6 -12.40 -0.18 18.95
C SER A 6 -12.55 -1.69 18.83
N MET A 7 -13.68 -2.26 19.26
CA MET A 7 -13.99 -3.68 19.03
C MET A 7 -14.39 -3.99 17.58
N PHE A 8 -15.04 -3.05 16.87
CA PHE A 8 -15.36 -3.24 15.46
C PHE A 8 -14.23 -2.83 14.51
N ARG A 9 -13.34 -1.93 14.94
CA ARG A 9 -12.21 -1.39 14.16
C ARG A 9 -10.94 -1.33 15.00
N PRO A 10 -10.39 -2.48 15.45
CA PRO A 10 -9.09 -2.50 16.15
C PRO A 10 -7.96 -2.01 15.24
N ASP A 11 -8.09 -2.24 13.93
CA ASP A 11 -7.11 -1.89 12.90
C ASP A 11 -6.85 -0.38 12.88
N PHE A 12 -7.84 0.45 13.26
CA PHE A 12 -7.66 1.89 13.39
C PHE A 12 -6.51 2.27 14.34
N TRP A 13 -6.35 1.52 15.44
CA TRP A 13 -5.26 1.73 16.39
C TRP A 13 -3.98 1.06 15.93
N GLN A 14 -4.09 -0.13 15.33
CA GLN A 14 -2.96 -0.84 14.75
C GLN A 14 -2.25 0.01 13.69
N ASP A 15 -3.00 0.57 12.72
CA ASP A 15 -2.48 1.33 11.60
C ASP A 15 -1.77 2.63 12.04
N ARG A 16 -2.08 3.16 13.23
CA ARG A 16 -1.37 4.31 13.83
C ARG A 16 -0.02 3.95 14.43
N VAL A 17 0.12 2.73 14.95
CA VAL A 17 1.35 2.25 15.57
C VAL A 17 2.26 1.61 14.52
N SER A 18 1.65 0.85 13.62
CA SER A 18 2.31 0.10 12.56
C SER A 18 1.42 0.20 11.32
N PRO A 19 1.70 1.14 10.41
CA PRO A 19 0.98 1.27 9.14
C PRO A 19 0.93 -0.06 8.38
N PRO A 20 -0.06 -0.26 7.49
CA PRO A 20 -0.15 -1.47 6.70
C PRO A 20 0.95 -1.59 5.64
N TYR A 21 1.37 -0.45 5.08
CA TYR A 21 2.34 -0.39 4.01
C TYR A 21 3.45 0.60 4.33
N ILE A 22 4.65 0.26 3.88
CA ILE A 22 5.79 1.15 3.77
C ILE A 22 5.77 1.69 2.34
N GLU A 23 5.79 3.01 2.22
CA GLU A 23 5.84 3.73 0.95
C GLU A 23 7.30 3.91 0.54
N ILE A 24 7.66 3.31 -0.59
CA ILE A 24 8.99 3.43 -1.20
C ILE A 24 8.85 4.38 -2.39
N PRO A 25 9.64 5.47 -2.47
CA PRO A 25 9.61 6.38 -3.61
C PRO A 25 9.92 5.64 -4.92
N GLY A 26 9.25 6.02 -6.01
CA GLY A 26 9.45 5.39 -7.32
C GLY A 26 10.91 5.32 -7.77
N HIS A 27 11.71 6.35 -7.48
CA HIS A 27 13.12 6.40 -7.85
C HIS A 27 14.00 5.37 -7.11
N GLU A 28 13.53 4.78 -6.00
CA GLU A 28 14.26 3.73 -5.29
C GLU A 28 13.90 2.32 -5.79
N VAL A 29 12.85 2.18 -6.61
CA VAL A 29 12.25 0.88 -6.91
C VAL A 29 13.25 -0.11 -7.50
N LEU A 30 14.05 0.29 -8.49
CA LEU A 30 15.07 -0.58 -9.08
C LEU A 30 16.11 -1.05 -8.05
N SER A 31 16.56 -0.15 -7.17
CA SER A 31 17.53 -0.48 -6.12
C SER A 31 16.95 -1.46 -5.09
N ARG A 32 15.68 -1.31 -4.72
CA ARG A 32 14.99 -2.19 -3.75
C ARG A 32 14.71 -3.55 -4.34
N LEU A 33 14.25 -3.58 -5.58
CA LEU A 33 14.04 -4.79 -6.33
C LEU A 33 15.36 -5.56 -6.45
N GLY A 34 16.45 -4.93 -6.86
CA GLY A 34 17.76 -5.59 -7.02
C GLY A 34 18.50 -5.96 -5.73
N ASP A 35 17.95 -5.65 -4.55
CA ASP A 35 18.55 -5.98 -3.26
C ASP A 35 18.00 -7.31 -2.73
N ASP A 36 18.89 -8.24 -2.41
CA ASP A 36 18.59 -9.53 -1.76
C ASP A 36 18.64 -9.44 -0.22
N GLY A 37 18.90 -8.25 0.32
CA GLY A 37 19.00 -7.98 1.74
C GLY A 37 17.66 -8.00 2.49
N PRO A 38 17.68 -7.80 3.82
CA PRO A 38 16.49 -7.85 4.67
C PRO A 38 15.38 -6.84 4.31
N ASN A 39 15.76 -5.75 3.64
CA ASN A 39 14.87 -4.68 3.19
C ASN A 39 14.69 -4.67 1.66
N GLY A 40 15.30 -5.66 1.01
CA GLY A 40 15.25 -5.86 -0.41
C GLY A 40 13.99 -6.59 -0.83
N LEU A 41 13.67 -6.47 -2.11
CA LEU A 41 12.46 -7.02 -2.71
C LEU A 41 12.82 -8.05 -3.79
N ALA A 42 13.78 -8.92 -3.47
CA ALA A 42 14.12 -10.07 -4.28
C ALA A 42 13.01 -11.15 -4.29
N GLY A 43 12.96 -11.94 -5.36
CA GLY A 43 12.00 -13.04 -5.48
C GLY A 43 10.64 -12.66 -6.07
N ASP A 44 9.74 -13.65 -6.09
CA ASP A 44 8.38 -13.50 -6.60
C ASP A 44 7.56 -12.60 -5.68
N GLN A 45 7.04 -11.50 -6.23
CA GLN A 45 6.31 -10.52 -5.43
C GLN A 45 5.07 -9.99 -6.12
N ARG A 46 4.06 -9.70 -5.30
CA ARG A 46 2.85 -9.02 -5.72
C ARG A 46 2.78 -7.67 -5.01
N LEU A 47 3.19 -6.62 -5.71
CA LEU A 47 3.36 -5.29 -5.13
C LEU A 47 2.30 -4.34 -5.66
N ARG A 48 1.84 -3.41 -4.81
CA ARG A 48 1.01 -2.31 -5.27
C ARG A 48 1.90 -1.13 -5.62
N VAL A 49 1.56 -0.44 -6.69
CA VAL A 49 2.18 0.82 -7.09
C VAL A 49 1.14 1.92 -7.21
N GLN A 50 1.58 3.16 -7.05
CA GLN A 50 0.81 4.35 -7.38
C GLN A 50 1.51 5.11 -8.50
N LEU A 51 0.75 5.43 -9.53
CA LEU A 51 1.18 6.21 -10.67
C LEU A 51 0.37 7.50 -10.74
N SER A 52 1.02 8.57 -11.18
CA SER A 52 0.38 9.85 -11.51
C SER A 52 0.76 10.28 -12.91
N GLY A 53 -0.14 10.95 -13.61
CA GLY A 53 0.10 11.40 -14.97
C GLY A 53 -1.09 12.17 -15.54
N PRO A 54 -0.94 12.85 -16.66
CA PRO A 54 -2.04 13.58 -17.30
C PRO A 54 -3.11 12.61 -17.83
N ASP A 55 -4.36 13.08 -17.84
CA ASP A 55 -5.52 12.39 -18.43
C ASP A 55 -5.43 12.43 -19.96
N PHE A 56 -5.66 11.30 -20.63
CA PHE A 56 -5.66 11.20 -22.10
C PHE A 56 -6.68 12.14 -22.75
N ASP A 57 -7.84 12.34 -22.12
CA ASP A 57 -8.89 13.21 -22.67
C ASP A 57 -8.68 14.70 -22.31
N ASP A 58 -7.90 14.99 -21.25
CA ASP A 58 -7.66 16.34 -20.72
C ASP A 58 -6.27 16.45 -20.09
N ALA A 59 -5.28 16.86 -20.90
CA ALA A 59 -3.88 16.95 -20.47
C ALA A 59 -3.63 17.93 -19.29
N ASP A 60 -4.57 18.84 -18.98
CA ASP A 60 -4.47 19.74 -17.82
C ASP A 60 -4.85 19.04 -16.51
N ARG A 61 -5.58 17.92 -16.57
CA ARG A 61 -5.97 17.11 -15.43
C ARG A 61 -4.93 16.03 -15.14
N ILE A 62 -4.49 15.94 -13.88
CA ILE A 62 -3.64 14.83 -13.41
C ILE A 62 -4.50 13.74 -12.80
N LEU A 63 -4.37 12.54 -13.33
CA LEU A 63 -4.92 11.30 -12.79
C LEU A 63 -3.93 10.67 -11.80
N GLN A 64 -4.49 9.97 -10.83
CA GLN A 64 -3.76 9.07 -9.95
C GLN A 64 -4.39 7.68 -10.04
N ARG A 65 -3.57 6.65 -10.17
CA ARG A 65 -3.99 5.26 -10.30
C ARG A 65 -3.13 4.37 -9.43
N ASN A 66 -3.76 3.36 -8.82
CA ASN A 66 -3.05 2.31 -8.11
C ASN A 66 -3.15 1.04 -8.94
N ALA A 67 -2.02 0.42 -9.23
CA ALA A 67 -1.95 -0.83 -9.98
C ALA A 67 -1.25 -1.93 -9.17
N ILE A 68 -1.39 -3.17 -9.63
CA ILE A 68 -0.73 -4.33 -9.03
C ILE A 68 0.32 -4.85 -10.01
N LEU A 69 1.56 -4.96 -9.53
CA LEU A 69 2.65 -5.61 -10.24
C LEU A 69 2.76 -7.06 -9.77
N GLU A 70 2.83 -7.98 -10.72
CA GLU A 70 3.22 -9.36 -10.49
C GLU A 70 4.64 -9.53 -11.04
N LEU A 71 5.59 -9.69 -10.13
CA LEU A 71 7.01 -9.68 -10.42
C LEU A 71 7.58 -11.09 -10.29
N ASP A 72 8.23 -11.56 -11.35
CA ASP A 72 8.98 -12.81 -11.37
C ASP A 72 10.38 -12.58 -10.78
N GLY A 73 10.69 -13.33 -9.72
CA GLY A 73 11.96 -13.25 -9.00
C GLY A 73 13.15 -13.85 -9.73
N ALA A 74 12.93 -14.61 -10.81
CA ALA A 74 14.01 -15.24 -11.58
C ALA A 74 14.73 -14.26 -12.53
N LEU A 75 14.18 -13.07 -12.74
CA LEU A 75 14.70 -12.04 -13.64
C LEU A 75 15.40 -10.91 -12.90
N THR A 76 16.16 -10.11 -13.65
CA THR A 76 16.74 -8.86 -13.11
C THR A 76 15.64 -7.84 -12.78
N ALA A 77 15.98 -6.85 -11.95
CA ALA A 77 15.03 -5.84 -11.49
C ALA A 77 14.30 -5.12 -12.62
N ASP A 78 15.01 -4.72 -13.67
CA ASP A 78 14.44 -4.04 -14.83
C ASP A 78 13.53 -4.99 -15.63
N MET A 79 14.01 -6.20 -15.93
CA MET A 79 13.28 -7.15 -16.78
C MET A 79 11.94 -7.59 -16.17
N ARG A 80 11.86 -7.77 -14.85
CA ARG A 80 10.58 -8.11 -14.21
C ARG A 80 9.59 -6.94 -14.19
N LEU A 81 10.06 -5.69 -14.11
CA LEU A 81 9.18 -4.52 -14.23
C LEU A 81 8.64 -4.40 -15.67
N GLU A 82 9.52 -4.52 -16.66
CA GLU A 82 9.13 -4.50 -18.07
C GLU A 82 8.12 -5.62 -18.40
N GLN A 83 8.34 -6.83 -17.88
CA GLN A 83 7.39 -7.95 -18.05
C GLN A 83 6.06 -7.70 -17.36
N ALA A 84 6.05 -7.02 -16.21
CA ALA A 84 4.84 -6.56 -15.56
C ALA A 84 4.14 -5.43 -16.34
N GLY A 85 4.74 -4.92 -17.42
CA GLY A 85 4.21 -3.82 -18.22
C GLY A 85 4.53 -2.44 -17.64
N LEU A 86 5.52 -2.34 -16.74
CA LEU A 86 5.99 -1.07 -16.20
C LEU A 86 7.36 -0.73 -16.79
N MET A 87 7.35 0.06 -17.86
CA MET A 87 8.57 0.61 -18.46
C MET A 87 9.04 1.77 -17.60
N LEU A 88 10.13 1.60 -16.87
CA LEU A 88 10.62 2.59 -15.90
C LEU A 88 11.96 3.17 -16.36
N ASP A 89 12.03 4.50 -16.45
CA ASP A 89 13.28 5.23 -16.61
C ASP A 89 13.47 6.19 -15.44
N ILE A 90 14.63 6.16 -14.81
CA ILE A 90 14.92 7.01 -13.65
C ILE A 90 15.90 8.08 -14.09
N SER A 91 15.40 9.30 -14.25
CA SER A 91 16.19 10.47 -14.64
C SER A 91 15.94 11.61 -13.68
N ASP A 92 17.00 12.32 -13.27
CA ASP A 92 16.95 13.46 -12.35
C ASP A 92 16.18 13.20 -11.03
N GLY A 93 16.19 11.95 -10.55
CA GLY A 93 15.48 11.54 -9.32
C GLY A 93 13.97 11.35 -9.49
N ILE A 94 13.47 11.39 -10.73
CA ILE A 94 12.08 11.15 -11.10
C ILE A 94 11.99 9.79 -11.78
N ALA A 95 11.01 8.99 -11.38
CA ALA A 95 10.74 7.69 -11.97
C ALA A 95 9.69 7.84 -13.07
N LEU A 96 10.15 8.02 -14.31
CA LEU A 96 9.33 8.21 -15.50
C LEU A 96 8.78 6.87 -15.97
N VAL A 97 7.50 6.84 -16.32
CA VAL A 97 6.82 5.63 -16.78
C VAL A 97 6.48 5.77 -18.25
N GLY A 98 6.97 4.82 -19.05
CA GLY A 98 6.65 4.71 -20.47
C GLY A 98 5.34 3.98 -20.73
N GLU A 99 4.77 4.21 -21.91
CA GLU A 99 3.55 3.52 -22.34
C GLU A 99 3.81 2.00 -22.42
N PRO A 100 3.00 1.16 -21.75
CA PRO A 100 3.13 -0.29 -21.88
C PRO A 100 2.82 -0.74 -23.32
N PHE A 101 3.51 -1.76 -23.82
CA PHE A 101 3.17 -2.31 -25.13
C PHE A 101 1.83 -3.05 -25.12
N PRO A 102 1.10 -3.07 -26.26
CA PRO A 102 -0.12 -3.87 -26.39
C PRO A 102 0.11 -5.34 -26.02
N GLY A 103 -0.72 -5.86 -25.10
CA GLY A 103 -0.62 -7.22 -24.59
C GLY A 103 0.15 -7.36 -23.27
N MET A 104 0.78 -6.29 -22.77
CA MET A 104 1.36 -6.26 -21.42
C MET A 104 0.29 -6.14 -20.32
N PRO A 105 0.54 -6.62 -19.09
CA PRO A 105 -0.45 -6.64 -18.01
C PRO A 105 -1.08 -5.28 -17.69
N LEU A 106 -0.27 -4.22 -17.66
CA LEU A 106 -0.73 -2.87 -17.30
C LEU A 106 -1.28 -2.04 -18.46
N PHE A 107 -1.25 -2.55 -19.71
CA PHE A 107 -1.63 -1.76 -20.89
C PHE A 107 -3.03 -1.15 -20.78
N GLN A 108 -4.02 -1.93 -20.33
CA GLN A 108 -5.39 -1.44 -20.19
C GLN A 108 -5.57 -0.53 -18.98
N GLU A 109 -4.88 -0.82 -17.87
CA GLU A 109 -5.03 -0.07 -16.62
C GLU A 109 -4.41 1.32 -16.71
N LEU A 110 -3.34 1.46 -17.51
CA LEU A 110 -2.66 2.73 -17.74
C LEU A 110 -3.12 3.46 -19.01
N GLY A 111 -4.08 2.91 -19.75
CA GLY A 111 -4.57 3.49 -21.01
C GLY A 111 -5.28 4.84 -20.86
N ASP A 112 -5.71 5.21 -19.65
CA ASP A 112 -6.29 6.53 -19.36
C ASP A 112 -5.24 7.65 -19.28
N PHE A 113 -3.94 7.32 -19.24
CA PHE A 113 -2.87 8.31 -19.15
C PHE A 113 -2.41 8.80 -20.53
N ASP A 114 -2.11 10.10 -20.62
CA ASP A 114 -1.39 10.66 -21.78
C ASP A 114 0.13 10.54 -21.58
N PHE A 115 0.76 9.56 -22.21
CA PHE A 115 2.21 9.38 -22.16
C PHE A 115 2.99 10.37 -23.04
N TYR A 116 2.31 11.15 -23.87
CA TYR A 116 2.92 12.06 -24.87
C TYR A 116 2.66 13.54 -24.58
N ALA A 117 1.98 13.86 -23.48
CA ALA A 117 1.79 15.23 -23.01
C ALA A 117 3.11 15.87 -22.50
N ASP A 118 3.07 17.19 -22.28
CA ASP A 118 4.20 17.94 -21.72
C ASP A 118 4.61 17.48 -20.30
N ARG A 119 3.64 16.94 -19.54
CA ARG A 119 3.87 16.41 -18.20
C ARG A 119 3.99 14.88 -18.27
N PRO A 120 5.08 14.28 -17.76
CA PRO A 120 5.26 12.84 -17.85
C PRO A 120 4.35 12.08 -16.87
N VAL A 121 4.12 10.80 -17.19
CA VAL A 121 3.59 9.83 -16.22
C VAL A 121 4.73 9.39 -15.30
N THR A 122 4.48 9.38 -14.00
CA THR A 122 5.46 9.05 -12.96
C THR A 122 4.99 7.89 -12.09
N LEU A 123 5.95 7.09 -11.66
CA LEU A 123 5.77 6.15 -10.56
C LEU A 123 6.05 6.90 -9.26
N ASP A 124 5.01 7.16 -8.46
CA ASP A 124 5.15 7.93 -7.24
C ASP A 124 5.65 7.05 -6.10
N TYR A 125 4.93 5.94 -5.87
CA TYR A 125 5.19 5.05 -4.74
C TYR A 125 5.02 3.58 -5.10
N LEU A 126 5.89 2.76 -4.51
CA LEU A 126 5.75 1.33 -4.35
C LEU A 126 5.35 1.02 -2.91
N PHE A 127 4.29 0.25 -2.72
CA PHE A 127 3.80 -0.12 -1.39
C PHE A 127 4.23 -1.54 -1.03
N VAL A 128 5.03 -1.65 0.02
CA VAL A 128 5.46 -2.93 0.58
C VAL A 128 4.73 -3.17 1.89
N GLU A 129 4.26 -4.40 2.12
CA GLU A 129 3.64 -4.74 3.39
C GLU A 129 4.63 -4.54 4.55
N THR A 130 4.19 -3.87 5.61
CA THR A 130 5.07 -3.64 6.77
C THR A 130 5.43 -4.99 7.40
N PRO A 131 6.72 -5.32 7.58
CA PRO A 131 7.12 -6.56 8.23
C PRO A 131 6.75 -6.55 9.72
N ASP A 132 6.58 -7.74 10.29
CA ASP A 132 6.40 -7.94 11.74
C ASP A 132 5.27 -7.12 12.39
N ARG A 133 4.18 -6.85 11.66
CA ARG A 133 3.05 -6.11 12.23
C ARG A 133 2.50 -6.83 13.46
N PRO A 134 2.28 -6.13 14.59
CA PRO A 134 1.70 -6.73 15.77
C PRO A 134 0.33 -7.33 15.46
N ALA A 135 0.06 -8.53 15.95
CA ALA A 135 -1.23 -9.19 15.72
C ALA A 135 -2.40 -8.30 16.18
N ARG A 136 -3.45 -8.22 15.35
CA ARG A 136 -4.66 -7.42 15.63
C ARG A 136 -5.25 -7.70 17.00
N ALA A 137 -5.13 -8.94 17.49
CA ALA A 137 -5.57 -9.40 18.79
C ALA A 137 -5.06 -8.50 19.95
N PHE A 138 -3.83 -8.00 19.89
CA PHE A 138 -3.27 -7.15 20.94
C PHE A 138 -4.05 -5.84 21.12
N PHE A 139 -4.61 -5.30 20.04
CA PHE A 139 -5.38 -4.07 20.07
C PHE A 139 -6.80 -4.26 20.62
N TYR A 140 -7.28 -5.50 20.76
CA TYR A 140 -8.56 -5.79 21.43
C TYR A 140 -8.44 -5.82 22.96
N LEU A 141 -7.31 -6.30 23.47
CA LEU A 141 -7.08 -6.52 24.90
C LEU A 141 -7.39 -5.30 25.80
N PRO A 142 -6.89 -4.08 25.51
CA PRO A 142 -7.15 -2.94 26.39
C PRO A 142 -8.65 -2.62 26.48
N PHE A 143 -9.40 -2.74 25.38
CA PHE A 143 -10.83 -2.42 25.36
C PHE A 143 -11.69 -3.51 26.00
N LEU A 144 -11.30 -4.78 25.86
CA LEU A 144 -11.92 -5.89 26.58
C LEU A 144 -11.74 -5.74 28.09
N ALA A 145 -10.55 -5.35 28.55
CA ALA A 145 -10.29 -5.11 29.97
C ALA A 145 -11.20 -3.99 30.52
N VAL A 146 -11.31 -2.87 29.81
CA VAL A 146 -12.21 -1.77 30.21
C VAL A 146 -13.67 -2.22 30.23
N LEU A 147 -14.11 -2.98 29.23
CA LEU A 147 -15.48 -3.51 29.18
C LEU A 147 -15.77 -4.44 30.37
N LEU A 148 -14.82 -5.31 30.72
CA LEU A 148 -14.92 -6.21 31.85
C LEU A 148 -15.01 -5.44 33.17
N VAL A 149 -14.20 -4.40 33.36
CA VAL A 149 -14.26 -3.53 34.55
C VAL A 149 -15.63 -2.84 34.66
N ILE A 150 -16.15 -2.29 33.56
CA ILE A 150 -17.48 -1.68 33.53
C ILE A 150 -18.55 -2.72 33.89
N GLY A 151 -18.46 -3.93 33.33
CA GLY A 151 -19.36 -5.03 33.62
C GLY A 151 -19.39 -5.40 35.10
N ILE A 152 -18.22 -5.51 35.74
CA ILE A 152 -18.11 -5.80 37.19
C ILE A 152 -18.76 -4.68 38.03
N ILE A 153 -18.49 -3.41 37.70
CA ILE A 153 -19.06 -2.26 38.43
C ILE A 153 -20.59 -2.27 38.32
N GLN A 154 -21.12 -2.48 37.11
CA GLN A 154 -22.55 -2.49 36.86
C GLN A 154 -23.25 -3.68 37.54
N HIS A 155 -22.61 -4.85 37.56
CA HIS A 155 -23.12 -6.03 38.25
C HIS A 155 -23.22 -5.83 39.76
N ARG A 156 -22.22 -5.20 40.37
CA ARG A 156 -22.24 -4.85 41.80
C ARG A 156 -23.38 -3.90 42.15
N ARG A 157 -23.66 -2.90 41.30
CA ARG A 157 -24.77 -1.95 41.51
C ARG A 157 -26.13 -2.63 41.47
N LYS A 158 -26.37 -3.52 40.50
CA LYS A 158 -27.65 -4.26 40.38
C LYS A 158 -27.98 -5.07 41.63
N ARG A 159 -26.97 -5.64 42.30
CA ARG A 159 -27.15 -6.41 43.55
C ARG A 159 -27.50 -5.54 44.76
N GLN A 160 -27.10 -4.27 44.78
CA GLN A 160 -27.40 -3.35 45.88
C GLN A 160 -28.78 -2.69 45.78
N SER A 161 -29.37 -2.65 44.58
CA SER A 161 -30.72 -2.11 44.36
C SER A 161 -31.83 -3.15 44.52
N ALA A 162 -31.49 -4.42 44.75
CA ALA A 162 -32.42 -5.55 44.85
C ALA A 162 -32.53 -6.13 46.27
N GLY A 163 -31.94 -5.49 47.27
CA GLY A 163 -32.09 -5.79 48.70
C GLY A 163 -32.49 -4.52 49.46
#